data_AF-A0A7Y2DB38-F1
#
_entry.id   AF-A0A7Y2DB38-F1
#
_cell.length_a   1.000
_cell.length_b   1.000
_cell.length_c   1.000
_cell.angle_alpha   90.00
_cell.angle_beta   90.00
_cell.angle_gamma   90.00
#
_symmetry.space_group_name_H-M   'P 1'
#
loop_
_entity.id
_entity.type
_entity.pdbx_description
1 polymer ?
#
loop_
_entity_poly.entity_id
_entity_poly.type
_entity_poly.pdbx_seq_one_letter_code
_entity_poly.pdbx_strand_id
1 'polypeptide(L)' 'CYVDPQEISDLIVFLASDYGRHISGQVIGVDGNTETLWPRS' A
#
# COMPACT_ATOMS: atom_id res chain seq x y z
N CYS A 1 -2.19 8.66 -11.23
CA CYS A 1 -1.79 8.90 -9.84
C CYS A 1 -0.27 8.80 -9.77
N TYR A 2 0.42 9.75 -9.13
CA TYR A 2 1.82 9.61 -8.75
C TYR A 2 1.86 9.24 -7.27
N VAL A 3 2.62 8.21 -6.92
CA VAL A 3 2.84 7.76 -5.54
C VAL A 3 4.28 8.08 -5.17
N ASP A 4 4.48 8.65 -4.00
CA ASP A 4 5.82 9.00 -3.53
C ASP A 4 6.58 7.72 -3.12
N PRO A 5 7.82 7.48 -3.58
CA PRO A 5 8.59 6.31 -3.19
C PRO A 5 8.71 6.11 -1.67
N GLN A 6 8.67 7.20 -0.89
CA GLN A 6 8.75 7.18 0.56
C GLN A 6 7.48 6.54 1.17
N GLU A 7 6.31 6.74 0.58
CA GLU A 7 5.06 6.12 1.03
C GLU A 7 5.11 4.58 0.90
N ILE A 8 5.76 4.09 -0.16
CA ILE A 8 6.00 2.66 -0.35
C ILE A 8 7.00 2.14 0.69
N SER A 9 8.10 2.85 0.93
CA SER A 9 9.11 2.41 1.90
C SER A 9 8.57 2.37 3.33
N ASP A 10 7.74 3.34 3.70
CA ASP A 10 7.17 3.40 5.05
C ASP A 10 6.23 2.21 5.31
N LEU A 11 5.43 1.81 4.32
CA LEU A 11 4.61 0.60 4.43
C LEU A 11 5.48 -0.66 4.56
N ILE A 12 6.56 -0.77 3.79
CA ILE A 12 7.48 -1.91 3.90
C ILE A 12 8.07 -2.00 5.30
N VAL A 13 8.55 -0.88 5.85
CA VAL A 13 9.11 -0.83 7.21
C VAL A 13 8.07 -1.22 8.25
N PHE A 14 6.82 -0.75 8.12
CA PHE A 14 5.73 -1.14 9.00
C PHE A 14 5.46 -2.65 8.95
N LEU A 15 5.32 -3.23 7.76
CA LEU A 15 5.04 -4.66 7.59
C LEU A 15 6.18 -5.56 8.09
N ALA A 16 7.43 -5.10 7.97
CA ALA A 16 8.61 -5.82 8.45
C ALA A 16 8.82 -5.72 9.98
N SER A 17 8.13 -4.78 10.65
CA SER A 17 8.25 -4.57 12.10
C SER A 17 7.34 -5.51 12.91
N ASP A 18 7.51 -5.52 14.23
CA ASP A 18 6.62 -6.27 15.16
C ASP A 18 5.15 -5.83 15.10
N TYR A 19 4.88 -4.62 14.60
CA TYR A 19 3.53 -4.11 14.38
C TYR A 19 2.83 -4.84 13.23
N GLY A 20 3.58 -5.32 12.24
CA GLY A 20 3.09 -6.07 11.09
C GLY A 20 2.92 -7.57 11.32
N ARG A 21 3.32 -8.12 12.48
CA ARG A 21 3.46 -9.58 12.70
C ARG A 21 2.21 -10.45 12.46
N HIS A 22 1.02 -9.85 12.46
CA HIS A 22 -0.24 -10.55 12.20
C HIS A 22 -0.84 -10.25 10.81
N ILE A 23 -0.13 -9.49 9.98
CA ILE A 23 -0.55 -9.16 8.62
C ILE A 23 0.26 -10.03 7.67
N SER A 24 -0.38 -11.08 7.12
CA SER A 24 0.24 -11.98 6.17
C SER A 24 -0.73 -12.43 5.09
N GLY A 25 -0.20 -12.83 3.93
CA GLY A 25 -1.00 -13.30 2.79
C GLY A 25 -1.88 -12.26 2.11
N GLN A 26 -1.76 -10.98 2.50
CA GLN A 26 -2.52 -9.88 1.90
C GLN A 26 -1.72 -9.24 0.76
N VAL A 27 -2.43 -8.79 -0.27
CA VAL A 27 -1.91 -7.84 -1.26
C VAL A 27 -2.38 -6.45 -0.83
N ILE A 28 -1.45 -5.57 -0.49
CA ILE A 28 -1.75 -4.20 -0.03
C ILE A 28 -1.33 -3.22 -1.12
N GLY A 29 -2.30 -2.48 -1.66
CA GLY A 29 -2.06 -1.45 -2.66
C GLY A 29 -1.62 -0.13 -2.04
N VAL A 30 -0.55 0.46 -2.59
CA VAL A 30 -0.15 1.86 -2.34
C VAL A 30 -0.11 2.54 -3.71
N ASP A 31 -1.28 2.92 -4.21
CA ASP A 31 -1.49 3.34 -5.59
C ASP A 31 -2.35 4.61 -5.71
N GLY A 32 -2.58 5.31 -4.59
CA GLY A 32 -3.43 6.49 -4.50
C GLY A 32 -4.87 6.25 -4.95
N ASN A 33 -5.42 5.07 -4.61
CA ASN A 33 -6.77 4.61 -4.94
C ASN A 33 -6.99 4.34 -6.44
N THR A 34 -5.95 3.93 -7.17
CA THR A 34 -6.05 3.67 -8.62
C THR A 34 -6.79 2.36 -8.91
N GLU A 35 -6.64 1.34 -8.07
CA GLU A 35 -7.36 0.07 -8.10
C GLU A 35 -8.89 0.21 -8.01
N THR A 36 -9.38 1.30 -7.41
CA THR A 36 -10.81 1.63 -7.24
C THR A 36 -11.33 2.65 -8.26
N LEU A 37 -10.48 3.12 -9.17
CA LEU A 37 -10.91 3.98 -10.29
C LEU A 37 -11.68 3.14 -11.31
N TRP A 38 -13.00 3.00 -11.08
CA TRP A 38 -13.92 2.69 -12.18
C TRP A 38 -13.89 3.81 -13.22
N PRO A 39 -14.15 3.53 -14.52
CA PRO A 39 -14.29 4.58 -15.51
C PRO A 39 -15.45 5.49 -15.09
N ARG A 40 -15.11 6.63 -14.51
CA ARG A 40 -16.05 7.71 -14.29
C ARG A 40 -16.22 8.37 -15.66
N SER A 41 -17.37 8.10 -16.28
CA SER A 41 -17.86 8.78 -17.47
C SER A 41 -17.75 10.29 -17.35
#